data_AF-A0A660Z1Q2-F1
#
_entry.id   AF-A0A660Z1Q2-F1
#
_cell.length_a   1.000
_cell.length_b   1.000
_cell.length_c   1.000
_cell.angle_alpha   90.00
_cell.angle_beta   90.00
_cell.angle_gamma   90.00
#
_symmetry.space_group_name_H-M   'P 1'
#
loop_
_entity.id
_entity.type
_entity.pdbx_description
1 polymer ?
#
loop_
_entity_poly.entity_id
_entity_poly.type
_entity_poly.pdbx_seq_one_letter_code
_entity_poly.pdbx_strand_id
1 'polypeptide(L)'
;LEYYRDISYPRTLDLIDGLIETYESLLESDPERELELKDRLLNFLNSQKAYTGMLKGLRDPILMQRKRDFENNFKSAVQSDEELNEKYGDLWEKIEEIRSELSKISNKRFALRMSRFTTPRYFFIAEELINIAEELKKPENERDELYVGEELDLSIESMMPEDFDYEMNKKLLKQKIKILSENLGDDNELLQKMTGGRTGDEAVDYILSNSSLTNADDMKELVAEGPDAILSGDDPFIYFILTTKETSEELDTKVDELTEFEDTYNEKLGRALFEVYGTSIPPDATFTLRISDGVVKSFPYNGTIAPAYTTFYGMYDRYYSFNKEFPWSLPERWENPSEDFDLSTKFNFITTNDLTGGSSGSAMINKDAEVVGIAFDGNIQGLPGNFIYRTEENRAVGVHSSGMMEVLEKIYNLNRISEELKSGEMVR
;
A
#
# COMPACT_ATOMS: atom_id res chain seq x y z
N LEU A 1 2.65 -0.33 -18.46
CA LEU A 1 1.24 -0.56 -18.07
C LEU A 1 0.89 -2.04 -17.98
N GLU A 2 1.23 -2.85 -18.99
CA GLU A 2 0.89 -4.28 -19.00
C GLU A 2 1.56 -5.06 -17.86
N TYR A 3 2.80 -4.74 -17.51
CA TYR A 3 3.45 -5.24 -16.29
C TYR A 3 2.60 -5.02 -15.01
N TYR A 4 1.98 -3.84 -14.86
CA TYR A 4 1.09 -3.57 -13.73
C TYR A 4 -0.19 -4.41 -13.81
N ARG A 5 -0.78 -4.53 -15.00
CA ARG A 5 -2.02 -5.29 -15.25
C ARG A 5 -1.87 -6.78 -15.00
N ASP A 6 -0.76 -7.35 -15.46
CA ASP A 6 -0.60 -8.79 -15.62
C ASP A 6 0.21 -9.42 -14.49
N ILE A 7 1.09 -8.65 -13.85
CA ILE A 7 2.01 -9.17 -12.82
C ILE A 7 1.83 -8.42 -11.50
N SER A 8 2.10 -7.11 -11.48
CA SER A 8 2.27 -6.40 -10.22
C SER A 8 0.98 -6.23 -9.42
N TYR A 9 -0.10 -5.73 -10.03
CA TYR A 9 -1.34 -5.43 -9.30
C TYR A 9 -2.14 -6.67 -8.90
N PRO A 10 -2.29 -7.72 -9.73
CA PRO A 10 -2.89 -8.98 -9.29
C PRO A 10 -2.18 -9.53 -8.06
N ARG A 11 -0.86 -9.67 -8.12
CA ARG A 11 -0.05 -10.18 -7.00
C ARG A 11 -0.14 -9.31 -5.74
N THR A 12 -0.19 -7.99 -5.91
CA THR A 12 -0.36 -7.06 -4.78
C THR A 12 -1.74 -7.20 -4.15
N LEU A 13 -2.80 -7.38 -4.95
CA LEU A 13 -4.14 -7.65 -4.45
C LEU A 13 -4.20 -8.98 -3.70
N ASP A 14 -3.63 -10.05 -4.25
CA ASP A 14 -3.62 -11.36 -3.58
C ASP A 14 -2.95 -11.30 -2.21
N LEU A 15 -1.87 -10.51 -2.08
CA LEU A 15 -1.23 -10.23 -0.78
C LEU A 15 -2.13 -9.41 0.16
N ILE A 16 -2.73 -8.34 -0.34
CA ILE A 16 -3.61 -7.46 0.47
C ILE A 16 -4.83 -8.25 0.96
N ASP A 17 -5.43 -9.08 0.11
CA ASP A 17 -6.58 -9.91 0.44
C ASP A 17 -6.23 -10.91 1.55
N GLY A 18 -5.08 -11.58 1.45
CA GLY A 18 -4.60 -12.47 2.51
C GLY A 18 -4.30 -11.77 3.84
N LEU A 19 -3.85 -10.50 3.79
CA LEU A 19 -3.67 -9.67 4.99
C LEU A 19 -5.01 -9.22 5.57
N ILE A 20 -6.00 -8.87 4.75
CA ILE A 20 -7.36 -8.55 5.22
C ILE A 20 -7.95 -9.75 5.95
N GLU A 21 -7.92 -10.94 5.34
CA GLU A 21 -8.40 -12.18 5.95
C GLU A 21 -7.69 -12.47 7.29
N THR A 22 -6.38 -12.20 7.36
CA THR A 22 -5.59 -12.35 8.59
C THR A 22 -6.09 -11.44 9.71
N TYR A 23 -6.29 -10.16 9.42
CA TYR A 23 -6.70 -9.16 10.41
C TYR A 23 -8.18 -9.31 10.80
N GLU A 24 -9.06 -9.64 9.86
CA GLU A 24 -10.46 -9.95 10.15
C GLU A 24 -10.56 -11.17 11.08
N SER A 25 -9.81 -12.24 10.79
CA SER A 25 -9.79 -13.42 11.65
C SER A 25 -9.22 -13.13 13.04
N LEU A 26 -8.22 -12.25 13.17
CA LEU A 26 -7.68 -11.84 14.47
C LEU A 26 -8.69 -11.01 15.27
N LEU A 27 -9.42 -10.10 14.62
CA LEU A 27 -10.49 -9.33 15.25
C LEU A 27 -11.62 -10.23 15.78
N GLU A 28 -11.93 -11.31 15.07
CA GLU A 28 -12.92 -12.30 15.52
C GLU A 28 -12.42 -13.10 16.74
N SER A 29 -11.14 -13.47 16.76
CA SER A 29 -10.56 -14.29 17.84
C SER A 29 -10.14 -13.50 19.07
N ASP A 30 -9.80 -12.21 18.92
CA ASP A 30 -9.32 -11.34 19.99
C ASP A 30 -9.93 -9.92 19.91
N PRO A 31 -11.17 -9.76 20.42
CA PRO A 31 -11.84 -8.47 20.41
C PRO A 31 -11.17 -7.41 21.30
N GLU A 32 -10.29 -7.77 22.23
CA GLU A 32 -9.60 -6.80 23.10
C GLU A 32 -8.58 -5.96 22.30
N ARG A 33 -8.06 -6.51 21.20
CA ARG A 33 -7.14 -5.84 20.27
C ARG A 33 -7.83 -5.07 19.15
N GLU A 34 -9.13 -4.85 19.25
CA GLU A 34 -9.95 -4.25 18.19
C GLU A 34 -9.38 -2.92 17.68
N LEU A 35 -9.00 -2.01 18.58
CA LEU A 35 -8.50 -0.68 18.20
C LEU A 35 -7.15 -0.76 17.45
N GLU A 36 -6.26 -1.64 17.88
CA GLU A 36 -4.95 -1.87 17.26
C GLU A 36 -5.10 -2.45 15.84
N LEU A 37 -5.92 -3.50 15.71
CA LEU A 37 -6.06 -4.24 14.47
C LEU A 37 -6.90 -3.48 13.43
N LYS A 38 -7.91 -2.71 13.85
CA LYS A 38 -8.79 -1.97 12.93
C LYS A 38 -8.07 -0.90 12.13
N ASP A 39 -7.15 -0.13 12.72
CA ASP A 39 -6.43 0.90 11.97
C ASP A 39 -5.62 0.30 10.81
N ARG A 40 -4.94 -0.82 11.10
CA ARG A 40 -4.19 -1.54 10.08
C ARG A 40 -5.09 -2.18 9.03
N LEU A 41 -6.19 -2.80 9.44
CA LEU A 41 -7.19 -3.36 8.52
C LEU A 41 -7.75 -2.29 7.58
N LEU A 42 -8.07 -1.10 8.10
CA LEU A 42 -8.56 0.02 7.29
C LEU A 42 -7.54 0.47 6.23
N ASN A 43 -6.25 0.48 6.56
CA ASN A 43 -5.19 0.76 5.59
C ASN A 43 -5.13 -0.28 4.45
N PHE A 44 -5.31 -1.56 4.78
CA PHE A 44 -5.37 -2.62 3.77
C PHE A 44 -6.65 -2.54 2.92
N LEU A 45 -7.82 -2.29 3.52
CA LEU A 45 -9.07 -2.10 2.80
C LEU A 45 -9.00 -0.92 1.82
N ASN A 46 -8.37 0.20 2.23
CA ASN A 46 -8.14 1.34 1.34
C ASN A 46 -7.21 0.97 0.18
N SER A 47 -6.14 0.23 0.46
CA SER A 47 -5.22 -0.26 -0.58
C SER A 47 -5.93 -1.22 -1.54
N GLN A 48 -6.72 -2.17 -1.03
CA GLN A 48 -7.50 -3.12 -1.82
C GLN A 48 -8.46 -2.39 -2.77
N LYS A 49 -9.23 -1.41 -2.26
CA LYS A 49 -10.12 -0.55 -3.06
C LYS A 49 -9.35 0.12 -4.20
N ALA A 50 -8.20 0.74 -3.88
CA ALA A 50 -7.40 1.46 -4.86
C ALA A 50 -6.83 0.54 -5.95
N TYR A 51 -6.13 -0.54 -5.58
CA TYR A 51 -5.55 -1.51 -6.51
C TYR A 51 -6.62 -2.20 -7.36
N THR A 52 -7.78 -2.52 -6.78
CA THR A 52 -8.91 -3.12 -7.52
C THR A 52 -9.42 -2.16 -8.59
N GLY A 53 -9.62 -0.89 -8.26
CA GLY A 53 -10.07 0.12 -9.22
C GLY A 53 -9.05 0.40 -10.32
N MET A 54 -7.77 0.52 -9.96
CA MET A 54 -6.68 0.70 -10.91
C MET A 54 -6.55 -0.50 -11.86
N LEU A 55 -6.57 -1.72 -11.33
CA LEU A 55 -6.50 -2.96 -12.12
C LEU A 55 -7.71 -3.11 -13.03
N LYS A 56 -8.92 -2.76 -12.56
CA LYS A 56 -10.11 -2.71 -13.39
C LYS A 56 -9.93 -1.77 -14.58
N GLY A 57 -9.33 -0.60 -14.36
CA GLY A 57 -8.99 0.34 -15.42
C GLY A 57 -7.98 -0.23 -16.43
N LEU A 58 -6.93 -0.90 -15.95
CA LEU A 58 -5.93 -1.56 -16.81
C LEU A 58 -6.48 -2.77 -17.57
N ARG A 59 -7.54 -3.41 -17.07
CA ARG A 59 -8.24 -4.51 -17.75
C ARG A 59 -9.35 -4.03 -18.69
N ASP A 60 -9.69 -2.74 -18.67
CA ASP A 60 -10.64 -2.16 -19.61
C ASP A 60 -10.00 -2.03 -21.01
N PRO A 61 -10.51 -2.76 -22.03
CA PRO A 61 -9.92 -2.74 -23.36
C PRO A 61 -10.01 -1.38 -24.04
N ILE A 62 -11.02 -0.56 -23.73
CA ILE A 62 -11.19 0.78 -24.29
C ILE A 62 -10.14 1.71 -23.69
N LEU A 63 -9.94 1.68 -22.37
CA LEU A 63 -8.93 2.52 -21.72
C LEU A 63 -7.51 2.14 -22.15
N MET A 64 -7.21 0.84 -22.24
CA MET A 64 -5.91 0.37 -22.75
C MET A 64 -5.71 0.75 -24.21
N GLN A 65 -6.75 0.65 -25.06
CA GLN A 65 -6.64 1.08 -26.45
C GLN A 65 -6.35 2.58 -26.57
N ARG A 66 -7.01 3.43 -25.76
CA ARG A 66 -6.71 4.87 -25.72
C ARG A 66 -5.24 5.16 -25.40
N LYS A 67 -4.62 4.40 -24.48
CA LYS A 67 -3.20 4.55 -24.15
C LYS A 67 -2.30 4.08 -25.30
N ARG A 68 -2.63 2.97 -25.97
CA ARG A 68 -1.89 2.50 -27.15
C ARG A 68 -1.99 3.50 -28.31
N ASP A 69 -3.18 4.05 -28.56
CA ASP A 69 -3.39 5.05 -29.62
C ASP A 69 -2.57 6.31 -29.34
N PHE A 70 -2.57 6.78 -28.08
CA PHE A 70 -1.72 7.88 -27.64
C PHE A 70 -0.22 7.58 -27.85
N GLU A 71 0.24 6.42 -27.39
CA GLU A 71 1.64 6.01 -27.54
C GLU A 71 2.05 5.92 -29.01
N ASN A 72 1.22 5.34 -29.88
CA ASN A 72 1.49 5.23 -31.31
C ASN A 72 1.57 6.61 -31.98
N ASN A 73 0.67 7.53 -31.61
CA ASN A 73 0.72 8.90 -32.11
C ASN A 73 1.98 9.62 -31.64
N PHE A 74 2.38 9.44 -30.38
CA PHE A 74 3.58 10.04 -29.82
C PHE A 74 4.85 9.49 -30.49
N LYS A 75 4.97 8.16 -30.63
CA LYS A 75 6.04 7.50 -31.40
C LYS A 75 6.13 8.04 -32.81
N SER A 76 4.99 8.13 -33.51
CA SER A 76 4.94 8.64 -34.88
C SER A 76 5.40 10.09 -34.98
N ALA A 77 5.02 10.94 -34.04
CA ALA A 77 5.44 12.33 -34.00
C ALA A 77 6.97 12.45 -33.83
N VAL A 78 7.55 11.71 -32.88
CA VAL A 78 9.01 11.66 -32.67
C VAL A 78 9.73 11.13 -33.91
N GLN A 79 9.27 10.04 -34.50
CA GLN A 79 9.94 9.40 -35.64
C GLN A 79 9.83 10.22 -36.94
N SER A 80 8.80 11.05 -37.07
CA SER A 80 8.59 11.89 -38.26
C SER A 80 9.47 13.15 -38.30
N ASP A 81 10.08 13.51 -37.18
CA ASP A 81 10.98 14.65 -37.04
C ASP A 81 12.43 14.14 -36.90
N GLU A 82 13.35 14.61 -37.74
CA GLU A 82 14.73 14.09 -37.80
C GLU A 82 15.50 14.34 -36.50
N GLU A 83 15.35 15.52 -35.88
CA GLU A 83 16.04 15.90 -34.65
C GLU A 83 15.48 15.13 -33.46
N LEU A 84 14.16 15.01 -33.35
CA LEU A 84 13.52 14.22 -32.29
C LEU A 84 13.83 12.73 -32.43
N ASN A 85 13.82 12.19 -33.65
CA ASN A 85 14.10 10.78 -33.90
C ASN A 85 15.55 10.43 -33.56
N GLU A 86 16.53 11.28 -33.88
CA GLU A 86 17.92 11.09 -33.48
C GLU A 86 18.08 11.05 -31.96
N LYS A 87 17.32 11.89 -31.24
CA LYS A 87 17.43 12.03 -29.78
C LYS A 87 16.64 10.98 -28.98
N TYR A 88 15.51 10.52 -29.51
CA TYR A 88 14.50 9.78 -28.75
C TYR A 88 13.92 8.54 -29.46
N GLY A 89 14.34 8.25 -30.69
CA GLY A 89 13.74 7.18 -31.51
C GLY A 89 13.84 5.77 -30.92
N ASP A 90 14.85 5.51 -30.07
CA ASP A 90 15.13 4.21 -29.45
C ASP A 90 14.51 4.02 -28.05
N LEU A 91 13.90 5.07 -27.46
CA LEU A 91 13.48 5.06 -26.05
C LEU A 91 12.53 3.90 -25.72
N TRP A 92 11.55 3.65 -26.57
CA TRP A 92 10.53 2.63 -26.29
C TRP A 92 11.09 1.21 -26.32
N GLU A 93 12.00 0.92 -27.26
CA GLU A 93 12.69 -0.38 -27.32
C GLU A 93 13.51 -0.58 -26.04
N LYS A 94 14.25 0.44 -25.60
CA LYS A 94 15.05 0.36 -24.36
C LYS A 94 14.21 0.15 -23.11
N ILE A 95 13.09 0.87 -22.99
CA ILE A 95 12.17 0.70 -21.86
C ILE A 95 11.51 -0.70 -21.91
N GLU A 96 11.13 -1.19 -23.09
CA GLU A 96 10.56 -2.52 -23.28
C GLU A 96 11.54 -3.63 -22.90
N GLU A 97 12.80 -3.54 -23.35
CA GLU A 97 13.89 -4.46 -22.96
C GLU A 97 14.06 -4.52 -21.44
N ILE A 98 14.14 -3.37 -20.77
CA ILE A 98 14.27 -3.29 -19.31
C ILE A 98 13.07 -3.92 -18.60
N ARG A 99 11.84 -3.59 -19.04
CA ARG A 99 10.62 -4.15 -18.44
C ARG A 99 10.49 -5.65 -18.68
N SER A 100 11.00 -6.17 -19.79
CA SER A 100 11.07 -7.60 -20.07
C SER A 100 12.00 -8.30 -19.06
N GLU A 101 13.19 -7.76 -18.81
CA GLU A 101 14.13 -8.31 -17.81
C GLU A 101 13.56 -8.25 -16.38
N LEU A 102 13.00 -7.10 -15.98
CA LEU A 102 12.33 -6.95 -14.68
C LEU A 102 11.20 -7.98 -14.50
N SER A 103 10.43 -8.25 -15.55
CA SER A 103 9.32 -9.20 -15.50
C SER A 103 9.78 -10.62 -15.22
N LYS A 104 10.91 -11.05 -15.80
CA LYS A 104 11.46 -12.42 -15.62
C LYS A 104 11.82 -12.71 -14.16
N ILE A 105 12.31 -11.70 -13.44
CA ILE A 105 12.79 -11.84 -12.06
C ILE A 105 11.76 -11.44 -11.00
N SER A 106 10.67 -10.80 -11.40
CA SER A 106 9.69 -10.17 -10.50
C SER A 106 9.08 -11.13 -9.47
N ASN A 107 8.61 -12.32 -9.90
CA ASN A 107 7.94 -13.27 -9.01
C ASN A 107 8.92 -13.88 -8.00
N LYS A 108 10.10 -14.30 -8.45
CA LYS A 108 11.13 -14.84 -7.57
C LYS A 108 11.54 -13.80 -6.52
N ARG A 109 11.81 -12.56 -6.93
CA ARG A 109 12.13 -11.48 -6.00
C ARG A 109 11.01 -11.23 -5.00
N PHE A 110 9.76 -11.16 -5.46
CA PHE A 110 8.60 -10.96 -4.58
C PHE A 110 8.47 -12.08 -3.53
N ALA A 111 8.68 -13.32 -3.95
CA ALA A 111 8.57 -14.49 -3.07
C ALA A 111 9.63 -14.48 -1.96
N LEU A 112 10.87 -14.11 -2.31
CA LEU A 112 12.01 -14.13 -1.40
C LEU A 112 12.06 -12.91 -0.48
N ARG A 113 11.58 -11.75 -0.93
CA ARG A 113 11.60 -10.50 -0.16
C ARG A 113 10.99 -10.68 1.23
N MET A 114 11.69 -10.14 2.24
CA MET A 114 11.20 -10.02 3.60
C MET A 114 10.73 -8.59 3.89
N SER A 115 9.68 -8.47 4.69
CA SER A 115 9.11 -7.18 5.12
C SER A 115 8.53 -7.34 6.51
N ARG A 116 8.84 -6.40 7.42
CA ARG A 116 8.34 -6.41 8.79
C ARG A 116 6.80 -6.34 8.89
N PHE A 117 6.12 -5.97 7.80
CA PHE A 117 4.66 -5.89 7.75
C PHE A 117 3.98 -7.17 7.24
N THR A 118 4.71 -8.06 6.56
CA THR A 118 4.11 -9.21 5.87
C THR A 118 4.85 -10.53 6.11
N THR A 119 6.02 -10.48 6.75
CA THR A 119 6.86 -11.64 7.04
C THR A 119 6.82 -11.92 8.54
N PRO A 120 6.63 -13.18 8.97
CA PRO A 120 6.71 -13.56 10.37
C PRO A 120 8.06 -13.17 10.99
N ARG A 121 8.03 -12.81 12.27
CA ARG A 121 9.20 -12.44 13.07
C ARG A 121 10.26 -13.54 13.10
N TYR A 122 9.87 -14.83 13.04
CA TYR A 122 10.78 -15.97 13.01
C TYR A 122 11.86 -15.91 11.91
N PHE A 123 11.56 -15.34 10.74
CA PHE A 123 12.56 -15.19 9.68
C PHE A 123 13.65 -14.16 10.05
N PHE A 124 13.27 -13.08 10.74
CA PHE A 124 14.22 -12.07 11.21
C PHE A 124 15.02 -12.58 12.41
N ILE A 125 14.42 -13.41 13.26
CA ILE A 125 15.12 -14.12 14.33
C ILE A 125 16.18 -15.07 13.73
N ALA A 126 15.84 -15.80 12.67
CA ALA A 126 16.81 -16.65 11.97
C ALA A 126 17.98 -15.86 11.37
N GLU A 127 17.71 -14.71 10.75
CA GLU A 127 18.77 -13.81 10.27
C GLU A 127 19.69 -13.36 11.40
N GLU A 128 19.13 -13.03 12.57
CA GLU A 128 19.91 -12.59 13.72
C GLU A 128 20.71 -13.73 14.37
N LEU A 129 20.15 -14.93 14.46
CA LEU A 129 20.92 -16.10 14.94
C LEU A 129 22.08 -16.45 14.00
N ILE A 130 21.93 -16.25 12.68
CA ILE A 130 23.04 -16.40 11.73
C ILE A 130 24.12 -15.34 12.01
N ASN A 131 23.73 -14.09 12.30
CA ASN A 131 24.70 -13.05 12.69
C ASN A 131 25.43 -13.43 13.98
N ILE A 132 24.71 -13.91 14.99
CA ILE A 132 25.29 -14.44 16.24
C ILE A 132 26.26 -15.59 15.93
N ALA A 133 25.92 -16.53 15.04
CA ALA A 133 26.83 -17.61 14.66
C ALA A 133 28.14 -17.09 14.05
N GLU A 134 28.09 -16.08 13.19
CA GLU A 134 29.30 -15.47 12.62
C GLU A 134 30.15 -14.75 13.69
N GLU A 135 29.53 -14.14 14.69
CA GLU A 135 30.23 -13.54 15.83
C GLU A 135 30.86 -14.60 16.74
N LEU A 136 30.17 -15.71 16.98
CA LEU A 136 30.69 -16.81 17.80
C LEU A 136 31.92 -17.51 17.19
N LYS A 137 32.12 -17.42 15.87
CA LYS A 137 33.36 -17.87 15.21
C LYS A 137 34.59 -17.00 15.56
N LYS A 138 34.38 -15.77 16.02
CA LYS A 138 35.46 -14.86 16.43
C LYS A 138 35.91 -15.19 17.86
N PRO A 139 37.18 -14.88 18.21
CA PRO A 139 37.60 -14.80 19.60
C PRO A 139 36.68 -13.86 20.38
N GLU A 140 36.34 -14.21 21.63
CA GLU A 140 35.37 -13.47 22.44
C GLU A 140 35.70 -11.96 22.57
N ASN A 141 36.99 -11.61 22.62
CA ASN A 141 37.45 -10.22 22.70
C ASN A 141 37.33 -9.42 21.38
N GLU A 142 36.91 -10.06 20.30
CA GLU A 142 36.67 -9.46 18.98
C GLU A 142 35.19 -9.45 18.59
N ARG A 143 34.31 -9.99 19.45
CA ARG A 143 32.85 -9.99 19.27
C ARG A 143 32.27 -8.63 19.59
N ASP A 144 31.10 -8.35 19.00
CA ASP A 144 30.25 -7.26 19.48
C ASP A 144 29.88 -7.47 20.96
N GLU A 145 29.76 -6.39 21.73
CA GLU A 145 29.47 -6.44 23.17
C GLU A 145 28.13 -7.10 23.48
N LEU A 146 27.17 -7.03 22.54
CA LEU A 146 25.87 -7.67 22.64
C LEU A 146 25.93 -9.21 22.57
N TYR A 147 27.06 -9.79 22.14
CA TYR A 147 27.20 -11.24 21.93
C TYR A 147 28.25 -11.88 22.84
N VAL A 148 28.45 -11.29 24.02
CA VAL A 148 29.40 -11.75 25.04
C VAL A 148 28.69 -11.99 26.36
N GLY A 149 28.97 -13.13 27.00
CA GLY A 149 28.48 -13.44 28.34
C GLY A 149 26.96 -13.34 28.47
N GLU A 150 26.50 -12.63 29.51
CA GLU A 150 25.07 -12.44 29.82
C GLU A 150 24.32 -11.60 28.77
N GLU A 151 25.01 -10.71 28.05
CA GLU A 151 24.39 -9.87 27.01
C GLU A 151 23.92 -10.71 25.82
N LEU A 152 24.58 -11.84 25.54
CA LEU A 152 24.15 -12.78 24.50
C LEU A 152 22.80 -13.40 24.88
N ASP A 153 22.64 -13.82 26.13
CA ASP A 153 21.38 -14.40 26.62
C ASP A 153 20.26 -13.37 26.58
N LEU A 154 20.53 -12.12 26.99
CA LEU A 154 19.56 -11.02 26.92
C LEU A 154 19.19 -10.67 25.47
N SER A 155 20.15 -10.71 24.56
CA SER A 155 19.91 -10.51 23.13
C SER A 155 18.96 -11.56 22.58
N ILE A 156 19.17 -12.84 22.91
CA ILE A 156 18.28 -13.95 22.52
C ILE A 156 16.89 -13.79 23.14
N GLU A 157 16.79 -13.46 24.43
CA GLU A 157 15.51 -13.22 25.10
C GLU A 157 14.72 -12.07 24.46
N SER A 158 15.40 -11.00 24.05
CA SER A 158 14.76 -9.84 23.42
C SER A 158 14.07 -10.16 22.08
N MET A 159 14.47 -11.26 21.44
CA MET A 159 13.88 -11.73 20.18
C MET A 159 12.47 -12.30 20.40
N MET A 160 12.19 -12.83 21.60
CA MET A 160 10.93 -13.43 22.02
C MET A 160 10.40 -12.73 23.28
N PRO A 161 9.96 -11.46 23.18
CA PRO A 161 9.42 -10.72 24.32
C PRO A 161 8.14 -11.37 24.85
N GLU A 162 7.75 -11.00 26.07
CA GLU A 162 6.54 -11.53 26.74
C GLU A 162 5.26 -11.29 25.91
N ASP A 163 5.21 -10.20 25.14
CA ASP A 163 4.10 -9.84 24.25
C ASP A 163 4.27 -10.34 22.81
N PHE A 164 5.10 -11.36 22.57
CA PHE A 164 5.26 -11.95 21.24
C PHE A 164 3.92 -12.49 20.71
N ASP A 165 3.46 -11.93 19.59
CA ASP A 165 2.17 -12.28 19.00
C ASP A 165 2.27 -13.57 18.16
N TYR A 166 2.17 -14.73 18.83
CA TYR A 166 2.25 -16.05 18.20
C TYR A 166 1.16 -16.26 17.14
N GLU A 167 -0.06 -15.80 17.38
CA GLU A 167 -1.20 -15.98 16.46
C GLU A 167 -1.01 -15.16 15.18
N MET A 168 -0.59 -13.89 15.27
CA MET A 168 -0.24 -13.09 14.09
C MET A 168 0.89 -13.74 13.31
N ASN A 169 1.97 -14.18 13.98
CA ASN A 169 3.11 -14.80 13.31
C ASN A 169 2.72 -16.12 12.62
N LYS A 170 1.83 -16.92 13.21
CA LYS A 170 1.27 -18.13 12.59
C LYS A 170 0.49 -17.80 11.32
N LYS A 171 -0.38 -16.79 11.35
CA LYS A 171 -1.17 -16.37 10.18
C LYS A 171 -0.29 -15.77 9.07
N LEU A 172 0.69 -14.94 9.43
CA LEU A 172 1.68 -14.42 8.47
C LEU A 172 2.52 -15.55 7.87
N LEU A 173 2.82 -16.61 8.62
CA LEU A 173 3.58 -17.75 8.12
C LEU A 173 2.78 -18.50 7.04
N LYS A 174 1.48 -18.71 7.28
CA LYS A 174 0.58 -19.27 6.27
C LYS A 174 0.58 -18.45 4.99
N GLN A 175 0.51 -17.12 5.10
CA GLN A 175 0.59 -16.22 3.94
C GLN A 175 1.95 -16.28 3.24
N LYS A 176 3.06 -16.33 3.98
CA LYS A 176 4.40 -16.46 3.39
C LYS A 176 4.57 -17.78 2.63
N ILE A 177 4.05 -18.89 3.15
CA ILE A 177 4.04 -20.20 2.46
C ILE A 177 3.23 -20.11 1.16
N LYS A 178 2.03 -19.51 1.21
CA LYS A 178 1.20 -19.29 0.01
C LYS A 178 1.95 -18.47 -1.04
N ILE A 179 2.59 -17.36 -0.64
CA ILE A 179 3.38 -16.51 -1.54
C ILE A 179 4.53 -17.30 -2.19
N LEU A 180 5.25 -18.12 -1.42
CA LEU A 180 6.32 -18.96 -1.95
C LEU A 180 5.77 -19.97 -2.97
N SER A 181 4.68 -20.67 -2.64
CA SER A 181 4.00 -21.62 -3.53
C SER A 181 3.56 -20.98 -4.84
N GLU A 182 2.82 -19.87 -4.79
CA GLU A 182 2.25 -19.22 -5.99
C GLU A 182 3.31 -18.62 -6.91
N ASN A 183 4.47 -18.21 -6.37
CA ASN A 183 5.48 -17.48 -7.14
C ASN A 183 6.71 -18.34 -7.50
N LEU A 184 7.00 -19.42 -6.77
CA LEU A 184 8.12 -20.33 -7.03
C LEU A 184 7.66 -21.71 -7.53
N GLY A 185 6.39 -22.06 -7.32
CA GLY A 185 5.81 -23.38 -7.60
C GLY A 185 5.89 -24.32 -6.40
N ASP A 186 4.91 -25.21 -6.28
CA ASP A 186 4.83 -26.17 -5.17
C ASP A 186 6.03 -27.13 -5.12
N ASP A 187 6.56 -27.52 -6.29
CA ASP A 187 7.72 -28.43 -6.40
C ASP A 187 9.08 -27.75 -6.12
N ASN A 188 9.08 -26.46 -5.74
CA ASN A 188 10.32 -25.73 -5.47
C ASN A 188 11.07 -26.34 -4.27
N GLU A 189 12.37 -26.61 -4.43
CA GLU A 189 13.20 -27.28 -3.41
C GLU A 189 13.22 -26.55 -2.07
N LEU A 190 13.32 -25.22 -2.08
CA LEU A 190 13.29 -24.40 -0.87
C LEU A 190 11.98 -24.63 -0.10
N LEU A 191 10.85 -24.54 -0.80
CA LEU A 191 9.52 -24.70 -0.20
C LEU A 191 9.31 -26.14 0.30
N GLN A 192 9.69 -27.13 -0.50
CA GLN A 192 9.58 -28.55 -0.16
C GLN A 192 10.38 -28.89 1.10
N LYS A 193 11.62 -28.41 1.22
CA LYS A 193 12.45 -28.65 2.41
C LYS A 193 11.91 -27.91 3.64
N MET A 194 11.50 -26.66 3.51
CA MET A 194 10.89 -25.91 4.61
C MET A 194 9.62 -26.56 5.15
N THR A 195 8.73 -27.01 4.27
CA THR A 195 7.39 -27.52 4.63
C THR A 195 7.33 -29.03 4.84
N GLY A 196 8.43 -29.74 4.52
CA GLY A 196 8.44 -31.20 4.44
C GLY A 196 7.41 -31.74 3.43
N GLY A 197 7.13 -30.96 2.37
CA GLY A 197 6.14 -31.27 1.33
C GLY A 197 4.66 -31.12 1.75
N ARG A 198 4.38 -30.51 2.91
CA ARG A 198 3.00 -30.22 3.36
C ARG A 198 2.50 -28.90 2.77
N THR A 199 1.18 -28.70 2.89
CA THR A 199 0.52 -27.46 2.43
C THR A 199 -0.41 -26.90 3.50
N GLY A 200 -0.83 -25.64 3.35
CA GLY A 200 -1.81 -25.01 4.24
C GLY A 200 -1.38 -25.01 5.71
N ASP A 201 -2.32 -25.31 6.61
CA ASP A 201 -2.05 -25.30 8.06
C ASP A 201 -1.08 -26.42 8.48
N GLU A 202 -1.06 -27.55 7.78
CA GLU A 202 -0.12 -28.64 8.06
C GLU A 202 1.34 -28.23 7.79
N ALA A 203 1.56 -27.37 6.80
CA ALA A 203 2.88 -26.81 6.52
C ALA A 203 3.34 -25.85 7.62
N VAL A 204 2.43 -25.02 8.11
CA VAL A 204 2.67 -24.09 9.22
C VAL A 204 3.05 -24.87 10.49
N ASP A 205 2.25 -25.87 10.85
CA ASP A 205 2.48 -26.69 12.04
C ASP A 205 3.79 -27.49 11.92
N TYR A 206 4.14 -27.96 10.72
CA TYR A 206 5.42 -28.62 10.47
C TYR A 206 6.61 -27.68 10.68
N ILE A 207 6.58 -26.49 10.07
CA ILE A 207 7.67 -25.51 10.22
C ILE A 207 7.88 -25.16 11.69
N LEU A 208 6.81 -24.84 12.41
CA LEU A 208 6.90 -24.44 13.82
C LEU A 208 7.37 -25.59 14.73
N SER A 209 6.91 -26.83 14.49
CA SER A 209 7.32 -27.99 15.29
C SER A 209 8.74 -28.49 15.01
N ASN A 210 9.33 -28.11 13.88
CA ASN A 210 10.71 -28.45 13.52
C ASN A 210 11.66 -27.26 13.69
N SER A 211 11.26 -26.23 14.44
CA SER A 211 12.07 -25.03 14.64
C SER A 211 12.42 -24.79 16.10
N SER A 212 13.70 -24.49 16.35
CA SER A 212 14.21 -24.06 17.65
C SER A 212 13.99 -22.56 17.91
N LEU A 213 13.40 -21.82 16.96
CA LEU A 213 13.21 -20.37 17.03
C LEU A 213 11.84 -19.99 17.62
N THR A 214 11.11 -20.95 18.20
CA THR A 214 9.76 -20.74 18.72
C THR A 214 9.72 -20.28 20.17
N ASN A 215 10.82 -20.39 20.90
CA ASN A 215 10.99 -19.85 22.26
C ASN A 215 12.48 -19.56 22.56
N ALA A 216 12.73 -18.75 23.58
CA ALA A 216 14.08 -18.28 23.91
C ALA A 216 15.00 -19.39 24.43
N ASP A 217 14.49 -20.36 25.19
CA ASP A 217 15.30 -21.43 25.77
C ASP A 217 15.85 -22.36 24.69
N ASP A 218 15.03 -22.78 23.73
CA ASP A 218 15.47 -23.60 22.59
C ASP A 218 16.52 -22.86 21.72
N MET A 219 16.38 -21.53 21.58
CA MET A 219 17.39 -20.71 20.88
C MET A 219 18.72 -20.66 21.63
N LYS A 220 18.68 -20.53 22.97
CA LYS A 220 19.89 -20.58 23.80
C LYS A 220 20.57 -21.94 23.72
N GLU A 221 19.79 -23.02 23.73
CA GLU A 221 20.33 -24.38 23.54
C GLU A 221 21.02 -24.51 22.18
N LEU A 222 20.37 -24.06 21.09
CA LEU A 222 20.97 -24.06 19.75
C LEU A 222 22.25 -23.22 19.67
N VAL A 223 22.27 -22.05 20.32
CA VAL A 223 23.46 -21.18 20.40
C VAL A 223 24.59 -21.86 21.19
N ALA A 224 24.27 -22.58 22.26
CA ALA A 224 25.23 -23.31 23.08
C ALA A 224 25.86 -24.51 22.36
N GLU A 225 25.16 -25.12 21.39
CA GLU A 225 25.72 -26.15 20.50
C GLU A 225 26.81 -25.59 19.56
N GLY A 226 26.83 -24.27 19.36
CA GLY A 226 27.87 -23.54 18.65
C GLY A 226 27.49 -23.09 17.24
N PRO A 227 28.34 -22.28 16.59
CA PRO A 227 28.01 -21.63 15.32
C PRO A 227 27.73 -22.61 14.18
N ASP A 228 28.39 -23.77 14.17
CA ASP A 228 28.16 -24.79 13.14
C ASP A 228 26.78 -25.44 13.25
N ALA A 229 26.19 -25.51 14.45
CA ALA A 229 24.84 -26.05 14.64
C ALA A 229 23.80 -25.12 14.02
N ILE A 230 23.93 -23.80 14.23
CA ILE A 230 23.10 -22.78 13.59
C ILE A 230 23.30 -22.85 12.06
N LEU A 231 24.55 -22.82 11.59
CA LEU A 231 24.86 -22.73 10.17
C LEU A 231 24.65 -24.03 9.37
N SER A 232 24.30 -25.14 10.05
CA SER A 232 23.87 -26.38 9.38
C SER A 232 22.65 -26.18 8.49
N GLY A 233 21.77 -25.23 8.86
CA GLY A 233 20.51 -24.99 8.16
C GLY A 233 19.51 -26.13 8.30
N ASP A 234 19.50 -26.80 9.45
CA ASP A 234 18.50 -27.83 9.80
C ASP A 234 17.16 -27.20 10.24
N ASP A 235 17.20 -26.04 10.90
CA ASP A 235 16.00 -25.26 11.22
C ASP A 235 15.36 -24.66 9.95
N PRO A 236 14.03 -24.79 9.74
CA PRO A 236 13.38 -24.31 8.51
C PRO A 236 13.52 -22.82 8.22
N PHE A 237 13.56 -21.95 9.24
CA PHE A 237 13.72 -20.51 9.03
C PHE A 237 15.18 -20.15 8.74
N ILE A 238 16.13 -20.76 9.46
CA ILE A 238 17.56 -20.60 9.18
C ILE A 238 17.89 -21.11 7.78
N TYR A 239 17.37 -22.28 7.39
CA TYR A 239 17.52 -22.84 6.06
C TYR A 239 17.07 -21.86 4.97
N PHE A 240 15.92 -21.19 5.17
CA PHE A 240 15.45 -20.17 4.25
C PHE A 240 16.46 -19.04 4.09
N ILE A 241 16.94 -18.46 5.19
CA ILE A 241 17.88 -17.33 5.13
C ILE A 241 19.18 -17.74 4.44
N LEU A 242 19.80 -18.84 4.88
CA LEU A 242 21.06 -19.32 4.30
C LEU A 242 20.95 -19.63 2.80
N THR A 243 19.82 -20.18 2.37
CA THR A 243 19.61 -20.58 0.96
C THR A 243 19.26 -19.40 0.06
N THR A 244 18.63 -18.35 0.60
CA THR A 244 18.02 -17.29 -0.21
C THR A 244 18.74 -15.96 -0.13
N LYS A 245 19.64 -15.74 0.84
CA LYS A 245 20.30 -14.45 1.08
C LYS A 245 21.03 -13.93 -0.16
N GLU A 246 22.00 -14.69 -0.67
CA GLU A 246 22.80 -14.30 -1.85
C GLU A 246 21.90 -14.06 -3.08
N THR A 247 20.98 -14.98 -3.36
CA THR A 247 20.03 -14.81 -4.47
C THR A 247 19.15 -13.57 -4.31
N SER A 248 18.73 -13.24 -3.08
CA SER A 248 17.90 -12.06 -2.83
C SER A 248 18.70 -10.77 -3.03
N GLU A 249 19.94 -10.73 -2.55
CA GLU A 249 20.86 -9.60 -2.76
C GLU A 249 21.20 -9.39 -4.24
N GLU A 250 21.44 -10.48 -5.00
CA GLU A 250 21.64 -10.42 -6.45
C GLU A 250 20.42 -9.89 -7.19
N LEU A 251 19.22 -10.36 -6.81
CA LEU A 251 17.95 -9.91 -7.40
C LEU A 251 17.67 -8.44 -7.08
N ASP A 252 17.93 -7.99 -5.85
CA ASP A 252 17.78 -6.60 -5.45
C ASP A 252 18.75 -5.71 -6.22
N THR A 253 20.04 -6.07 -6.26
CA THR A 253 21.06 -5.36 -7.06
C THR A 253 20.63 -5.26 -8.52
N LYS A 254 20.14 -6.37 -9.10
CA LYS A 254 19.73 -6.39 -10.50
C LYS A 254 18.52 -5.51 -10.76
N VAL A 255 17.55 -5.49 -9.86
CA VAL A 255 16.38 -4.61 -9.96
C VAL A 255 16.78 -3.15 -9.83
N ASP A 256 17.68 -2.82 -8.92
CA ASP A 256 18.14 -1.45 -8.70
C ASP A 256 18.86 -0.92 -9.96
N GLU A 257 19.79 -1.70 -10.54
CA GLU A 257 20.44 -1.36 -11.81
C GLU A 257 19.43 -1.12 -12.94
N LEU A 258 18.50 -2.05 -13.13
CA LEU A 258 17.50 -1.95 -14.20
C LEU A 258 16.57 -0.75 -13.99
N THR A 259 16.20 -0.46 -12.75
CA THR A 259 15.33 0.68 -12.40
C THR A 259 16.06 2.00 -12.62
N GLU A 260 17.35 2.12 -12.27
CA GLU A 260 18.16 3.31 -12.53
C GLU A 260 18.29 3.60 -14.04
N PHE A 261 18.50 2.55 -14.84
CA PHE A 261 18.47 2.68 -16.30
C PHE A 261 17.10 3.12 -16.79
N GLU A 262 16.02 2.50 -16.28
CA GLU A 262 14.67 2.87 -16.66
C GLU A 262 14.36 4.34 -16.34
N ASP A 263 14.77 4.82 -15.16
CA ASP A 263 14.56 6.21 -14.73
C ASP A 263 15.27 7.19 -15.68
N THR A 264 16.47 6.86 -16.14
CA THR A 264 17.18 7.65 -17.17
C THR A 264 16.38 7.73 -18.47
N TYR A 265 15.77 6.63 -18.91
CA TYR A 265 14.93 6.61 -20.10
C TYR A 265 13.58 7.29 -19.89
N ASN A 266 12.98 7.18 -18.70
CA ASN A 266 11.75 7.87 -18.33
C ASN A 266 11.95 9.39 -18.29
N GLU A 267 13.10 9.88 -17.82
CA GLU A 267 13.44 11.30 -17.89
C GLU A 267 13.48 11.78 -19.36
N LYS A 268 14.14 11.03 -20.24
CA LYS A 268 14.17 11.34 -21.68
C LYS A 268 12.77 11.27 -22.30
N LEU A 269 11.96 10.30 -21.92
CA LEU A 269 10.57 10.16 -22.37
C LEU A 269 9.74 11.38 -21.97
N GLY A 270 9.90 11.88 -20.74
CA GLY A 270 9.26 13.11 -20.28
C GLY A 270 9.69 14.35 -21.06
N ARG A 271 10.98 14.46 -21.39
CA ARG A 271 11.50 15.55 -22.26
C ARG A 271 10.95 15.45 -23.69
N ALA A 272 10.93 14.26 -24.27
CA ALA A 272 10.33 14.01 -25.58
C ALA A 272 8.83 14.37 -25.58
N LEU A 273 8.12 14.04 -24.50
CA LEU A 273 6.71 14.39 -24.35
C LEU A 273 6.51 15.91 -24.32
N PHE A 274 7.35 16.63 -23.60
CA PHE A 274 7.33 18.10 -23.57
C PHE A 274 7.70 18.73 -24.91
N GLU A 275 8.70 18.21 -25.63
CA GLU A 275 9.11 18.74 -26.94
C GLU A 275 8.01 18.54 -28.00
N VAL A 276 7.26 17.43 -27.94
CA VAL A 276 6.16 17.16 -28.88
C VAL A 276 4.87 17.90 -28.50
N TYR A 277 4.49 17.91 -27.22
CA TYR A 277 3.16 18.37 -26.77
C TYR A 277 3.19 19.69 -25.99
N GLY A 278 4.36 20.24 -25.71
CA GLY A 278 4.54 21.44 -24.90
C GLY A 278 3.90 21.30 -23.52
N THR A 279 3.16 22.32 -23.10
CA THR A 279 2.47 22.37 -21.80
C THR A 279 1.05 21.82 -21.84
N SER A 280 0.62 21.20 -22.94
CA SER A 280 -0.72 20.62 -23.04
C SER A 280 -0.90 19.38 -22.16
N ILE A 281 0.20 18.75 -21.75
CA ILE A 281 0.23 17.64 -20.80
C ILE A 281 1.01 18.10 -19.56
N PRO A 282 0.40 18.13 -18.36
CA PRO A 282 1.10 18.48 -17.14
C PRO A 282 2.07 17.36 -16.71
N PRO A 283 3.13 17.67 -15.96
CA PRO A 283 4.02 16.65 -15.40
C PRO A 283 3.28 15.80 -14.35
N ASP A 284 3.67 14.53 -14.24
CA ASP A 284 3.16 13.60 -13.21
C ASP A 284 3.38 14.13 -11.78
N ALA A 285 2.55 13.71 -10.83
CA ALA A 285 2.67 14.10 -9.42
C ALA A 285 3.97 13.57 -8.79
N THR A 286 4.70 14.43 -8.08
CA THR A 286 6.02 14.11 -7.46
C THR A 286 6.14 14.56 -6.01
N PHE A 287 5.03 14.56 -5.26
CA PHE A 287 4.96 15.14 -3.89
C PHE A 287 5.37 16.62 -3.82
N THR A 288 5.23 17.32 -4.93
CA THR A 288 5.43 18.78 -5.04
C THR A 288 4.08 19.48 -5.09
N LEU A 289 4.06 20.77 -4.75
CA LEU A 289 2.83 21.58 -4.83
C LEU A 289 2.28 21.59 -6.26
N ARG A 290 0.99 21.29 -6.40
CA ARG A 290 0.23 21.37 -7.66
C ARG A 290 -1.04 22.19 -7.48
N ILE A 291 -1.51 22.76 -8.58
CA ILE A 291 -2.81 23.42 -8.67
C ILE A 291 -3.60 22.67 -9.73
N SER A 292 -4.80 22.22 -9.38
CA SER A 292 -5.79 21.71 -10.31
C SER A 292 -7.00 22.62 -10.23
N ASP A 293 -7.44 23.15 -11.37
CA ASP A 293 -8.70 23.86 -11.49
C ASP A 293 -9.83 22.88 -11.85
N GLY A 294 -11.06 23.33 -11.65
CA GLY A 294 -12.23 22.50 -11.90
C GLY A 294 -13.52 23.22 -11.60
N VAL A 295 -14.63 22.54 -11.85
CA VAL A 295 -15.98 23.04 -11.59
C VAL A 295 -16.78 22.03 -10.78
N VAL A 296 -17.69 22.53 -9.94
CA VAL A 296 -18.67 21.70 -9.25
C VAL A 296 -19.61 21.09 -10.29
N LYS A 297 -19.61 19.76 -10.43
CA LYS A 297 -20.29 19.09 -11.53
C LYS A 297 -20.75 17.68 -11.18
N SER A 298 -22.01 17.38 -11.44
CA SER A 298 -22.58 16.04 -11.36
C SER A 298 -21.94 15.07 -12.36
N PHE A 299 -22.14 13.77 -12.18
CA PHE A 299 -21.69 12.75 -13.14
C PHE A 299 -22.71 11.61 -13.26
N PRO A 300 -22.72 10.85 -14.38
CA PRO A 300 -23.52 9.64 -14.49
C PRO A 300 -23.09 8.61 -13.44
N TYR A 301 -24.04 8.06 -12.70
CA TYR A 301 -23.76 7.13 -11.61
C TYR A 301 -24.86 6.08 -11.53
N ASN A 302 -24.51 4.79 -11.70
CA ASN A 302 -25.41 3.65 -11.54
C ASN A 302 -26.78 3.79 -12.23
N GLY A 303 -26.79 4.21 -13.50
CA GLY A 303 -28.04 4.41 -14.27
C GLY A 303 -28.84 5.67 -13.88
N THR A 304 -28.31 6.50 -13.00
CA THR A 304 -28.84 7.81 -12.62
C THR A 304 -27.73 8.89 -12.71
N ILE A 305 -27.91 10.01 -12.01
CA ILE A 305 -26.96 11.10 -11.88
C ILE A 305 -26.59 11.23 -10.39
N ALA A 306 -25.30 11.23 -10.09
CA ALA A 306 -24.82 11.64 -8.76
C ALA A 306 -24.91 13.17 -8.66
N PRO A 307 -25.65 13.71 -7.67
CA PRO A 307 -25.78 15.15 -7.50
C PRO A 307 -24.43 15.76 -7.10
N ALA A 308 -24.25 17.04 -7.42
CA ALA A 308 -23.00 17.73 -7.12
C ALA A 308 -22.78 18.01 -5.63
N TYR A 309 -23.85 17.94 -4.83
CA TYR A 309 -23.87 18.16 -3.40
C TYR A 309 -24.67 17.07 -2.70
N THR A 310 -24.25 16.73 -1.49
CA THR A 310 -25.00 15.94 -0.52
C THR A 310 -25.37 16.83 0.67
N THR A 311 -26.30 16.37 1.50
CA THR A 311 -26.74 17.09 2.71
C THR A 311 -26.79 16.12 3.89
N PHE A 312 -26.95 16.64 5.11
CA PHE A 312 -27.10 15.80 6.30
C PHE A 312 -28.37 14.94 6.28
N TYR A 313 -29.42 15.33 5.54
CA TYR A 313 -30.56 14.43 5.27
C TYR A 313 -30.10 13.07 4.73
N GLY A 314 -29.17 13.05 3.77
CA GLY A 314 -28.66 11.80 3.20
C GLY A 314 -27.74 11.01 4.15
N MET A 315 -27.17 11.66 5.16
CA MET A 315 -26.39 10.98 6.20
C MET A 315 -27.33 10.25 7.18
N TYR A 316 -28.34 10.95 7.71
CA TYR A 316 -29.30 10.35 8.63
C TYR A 316 -30.19 9.30 7.96
N ASP A 317 -30.55 9.50 6.68
CA ASP A 317 -31.25 8.48 5.90
C ASP A 317 -30.50 7.16 5.89
N ARG A 318 -29.17 7.17 5.69
CA ARG A 318 -28.35 5.97 5.75
C ARG A 318 -28.26 5.40 7.17
N TYR A 319 -28.01 6.24 8.18
CA TYR A 319 -27.98 5.79 9.58
C TYR A 319 -29.24 5.00 9.95
N TYR A 320 -30.43 5.50 9.61
CA TYR A 320 -31.68 4.80 9.90
C TYR A 320 -31.96 3.62 8.95
N SER A 321 -31.71 3.78 7.65
CA SER A 321 -31.99 2.73 6.64
C SER A 321 -31.10 1.50 6.78
N PHE A 322 -29.92 1.65 7.38
CA PHE A 322 -29.00 0.55 7.69
C PHE A 322 -29.04 0.14 9.17
N ASN A 323 -30.18 0.37 9.83
CA ASN A 323 -30.44 -0.07 11.22
C ASN A 323 -29.41 0.42 12.24
N LYS A 324 -28.73 1.55 11.98
CA LYS A 324 -27.72 2.13 12.87
C LYS A 324 -26.48 1.23 13.08
N GLU A 325 -26.29 0.25 12.22
CA GLU A 325 -25.18 -0.69 12.30
C GLU A 325 -23.94 -0.15 11.59
N PHE A 326 -22.76 -0.51 12.09
CA PHE A 326 -21.48 -0.19 11.43
C PHE A 326 -21.48 -0.70 9.97
N PRO A 327 -20.98 0.06 8.98
CA PRO A 327 -20.28 1.36 9.08
C PRO A 327 -21.19 2.59 9.06
N TRP A 328 -22.51 2.41 9.18
CA TRP A 328 -23.50 3.50 9.16
C TRP A 328 -23.92 3.98 10.55
N SER A 329 -23.43 3.33 11.63
CA SER A 329 -23.59 3.78 13.01
C SER A 329 -23.03 5.19 13.21
N LEU A 330 -23.68 5.99 14.06
CA LEU A 330 -23.21 7.33 14.44
C LEU A 330 -22.89 7.36 15.95
N PRO A 331 -21.91 8.15 16.40
CA PRO A 331 -21.68 8.38 17.82
C PRO A 331 -22.90 9.03 18.49
N GLU A 332 -23.09 8.78 19.79
CA GLU A 332 -24.25 9.27 20.58
C GLU A 332 -24.59 10.75 20.36
N ARG A 333 -23.57 11.60 20.27
CA ARG A 333 -23.71 13.06 20.05
C ARG A 333 -24.45 13.43 18.76
N TRP A 334 -24.47 12.54 17.78
CA TRP A 334 -25.18 12.72 16.52
C TRP A 334 -26.59 12.14 16.54
N GLU A 335 -26.99 11.37 17.55
CA GLU A 335 -28.31 10.74 17.55
C GLU A 335 -29.45 11.75 17.78
N ASN A 336 -29.16 12.81 18.54
CA ASN A 336 -30.10 13.87 18.87
C ASN A 336 -29.46 15.24 18.63
N PRO A 337 -29.26 15.66 17.36
CA PRO A 337 -28.72 16.98 17.07
C PRO A 337 -29.66 18.07 17.61
N SER A 338 -29.10 19.26 17.87
CA SER A 338 -29.88 20.44 18.27
C SER A 338 -31.03 20.71 17.29
N GLU A 339 -32.15 21.27 17.76
CA GLU A 339 -33.27 21.69 16.90
C GLU A 339 -32.83 22.72 15.84
N ASP A 340 -31.77 23.48 16.13
CA ASP A 340 -31.18 24.45 15.22
C ASP A 340 -30.22 23.84 14.18
N PHE A 341 -30.04 22.52 14.15
CA PHE A 341 -29.18 21.84 13.17
C PHE A 341 -29.88 21.74 11.82
N ASP A 342 -29.39 22.48 10.82
CA ASP A 342 -29.99 22.50 9.49
C ASP A 342 -29.53 21.28 8.67
N LEU A 343 -30.41 20.28 8.63
CA LEU A 343 -30.22 19.05 7.85
C LEU A 343 -30.08 19.27 6.35
N SER A 344 -30.53 20.42 5.83
CA SER A 344 -30.42 20.80 4.42
C SER A 344 -29.03 21.33 4.06
N THR A 345 -28.19 21.64 5.06
CA THR A 345 -26.83 22.13 4.85
C THR A 345 -26.04 21.16 3.98
N LYS A 346 -25.32 21.73 3.01
CA LYS A 346 -24.40 20.97 2.15
C LYS A 346 -23.33 20.32 3.01
N PHE A 347 -23.23 18.99 2.92
CA PHE A 347 -22.25 18.21 3.66
C PHE A 347 -21.00 17.96 2.83
N ASN A 348 -21.10 17.14 1.78
CA ASN A 348 -20.02 16.92 0.81
C ASN A 348 -20.42 17.44 -0.58
N PHE A 349 -19.42 17.70 -1.42
CA PHE A 349 -19.58 18.10 -2.81
C PHE A 349 -18.54 17.45 -3.72
N ILE A 350 -18.83 17.45 -5.02
CA ILE A 350 -17.97 16.86 -6.04
C ILE A 350 -17.59 17.86 -7.14
N THR A 351 -16.34 17.77 -7.60
CA THR A 351 -15.79 18.66 -8.63
C THR A 351 -15.00 17.90 -9.68
N THR A 352 -14.69 18.55 -10.80
CA THR A 352 -13.83 18.01 -11.86
C THR A 352 -12.34 18.24 -11.60
N ASN A 353 -11.93 18.57 -10.38
CA ASN A 353 -10.50 18.66 -10.08
C ASN A 353 -9.85 17.28 -10.25
N ASP A 354 -8.60 17.27 -10.68
CA ASP A 354 -7.78 16.07 -10.79
C ASP A 354 -6.96 15.89 -9.51
N LEU A 355 -7.29 14.85 -8.75
CA LEU A 355 -6.67 14.53 -7.48
C LEU A 355 -6.10 13.12 -7.51
N THR A 356 -5.05 12.90 -6.73
CA THR A 356 -4.48 11.57 -6.48
C THR A 356 -4.01 11.46 -5.02
N GLY A 357 -3.36 10.36 -4.65
CA GLY A 357 -2.77 10.18 -3.33
C GLY A 357 -1.87 11.35 -2.95
N GLY A 358 -2.05 11.88 -1.74
CA GLY A 358 -1.38 13.10 -1.25
C GLY A 358 -2.22 14.38 -1.37
N SER A 359 -3.35 14.36 -2.08
CA SER A 359 -4.26 15.51 -2.13
C SER A 359 -5.21 15.64 -0.93
N SER A 360 -5.35 14.60 -0.10
CA SER A 360 -6.22 14.64 1.08
C SER A 360 -5.81 15.78 2.03
N GLY A 361 -6.77 16.58 2.46
CA GLY A 361 -6.53 17.79 3.27
C GLY A 361 -6.32 19.06 2.45
N SER A 362 -6.25 19.00 1.12
CA SER A 362 -6.08 20.19 0.28
C SER A 362 -7.27 21.14 0.40
N ALA A 363 -7.00 22.44 0.58
CA ALA A 363 -8.01 23.47 0.56
C ALA A 363 -8.59 23.61 -0.86
N MET A 364 -9.92 23.59 -0.96
CA MET A 364 -10.64 23.87 -2.19
C MET A 364 -11.11 25.33 -2.12
N ILE A 365 -10.64 26.15 -3.06
CA ILE A 365 -10.92 27.59 -3.08
C ILE A 365 -11.80 27.97 -4.28
N ASN A 366 -12.63 29.00 -4.11
CA ASN A 366 -13.40 29.59 -5.21
C ASN A 366 -12.58 30.67 -5.97
N LYS A 367 -13.19 31.27 -6.99
CA LYS A 367 -12.57 32.34 -7.81
C LYS A 367 -12.20 33.60 -7.01
N ASP A 368 -12.78 33.78 -5.83
CA ASP A 368 -12.57 34.91 -4.93
C ASP A 368 -11.55 34.55 -3.82
N ALA A 369 -10.86 33.41 -3.95
CA ALA A 369 -9.86 32.86 -3.02
C ALA A 369 -10.40 32.50 -1.62
N GLU A 370 -11.70 32.26 -1.49
CA GLU A 370 -12.32 31.81 -0.25
C GLU A 370 -12.31 30.27 -0.16
N VAL A 371 -12.07 29.73 1.03
CA VAL A 371 -12.12 28.27 1.27
C VAL A 371 -13.57 27.79 1.25
N VAL A 372 -13.91 27.01 0.23
CA VAL A 372 -15.25 26.41 0.07
C VAL A 372 -15.32 24.95 0.52
N GLY A 373 -14.18 24.34 0.80
CA GLY A 373 -14.12 22.98 1.31
C GLY A 373 -12.72 22.42 1.44
N ILE A 374 -12.66 21.15 1.82
CA ILE A 374 -11.40 20.39 1.96
C ILE A 374 -11.55 19.09 1.19
N ALA A 375 -10.62 18.81 0.27
CA ALA A 375 -10.59 17.55 -0.47
C ALA A 375 -10.24 16.39 0.46
N PHE A 376 -10.92 15.24 0.31
CA PHE A 376 -10.62 14.06 1.13
C PHE A 376 -10.62 12.74 0.36
N ASP A 377 -11.32 12.62 -0.77
CA ASP A 377 -11.34 11.40 -1.58
C ASP A 377 -11.63 11.70 -3.07
N GLY A 378 -11.59 10.67 -3.91
CA GLY A 378 -12.14 10.65 -5.26
C GLY A 378 -13.27 9.62 -5.39
N ASN A 379 -14.09 9.74 -6.43
CA ASN A 379 -15.09 8.71 -6.71
C ASN A 379 -14.46 7.42 -7.26
N ILE A 380 -15.17 6.30 -7.14
CA ILE A 380 -14.67 4.98 -7.56
C ILE A 380 -14.35 4.90 -9.06
N GLN A 381 -15.07 5.65 -9.91
CA GLN A 381 -14.81 5.73 -11.34
C GLN A 381 -13.49 6.46 -11.66
N GLY A 382 -12.98 7.23 -10.71
CA GLY A 382 -11.71 7.95 -10.75
C GLY A 382 -10.47 7.13 -10.45
N LEU A 383 -10.61 5.90 -9.94
CA LEU A 383 -9.46 5.07 -9.56
C LEU A 383 -8.48 4.74 -10.72
N PRO A 384 -8.90 4.60 -11.99
CA PRO A 384 -7.97 4.53 -13.13
C PRO A 384 -7.17 5.82 -13.40
N GLY A 385 -7.45 6.91 -12.67
CA GLY A 385 -6.87 8.24 -12.85
C GLY A 385 -5.34 8.30 -12.80
N ASN A 386 -4.70 7.34 -12.11
CA ASN A 386 -3.24 7.19 -12.12
C ASN A 386 -2.65 6.91 -13.52
N PHE A 387 -3.46 6.47 -14.48
CA PHE A 387 -3.01 6.19 -15.85
C PHE A 387 -3.72 7.04 -16.90
N ILE A 388 -4.99 7.36 -16.63
CA ILE A 388 -5.85 8.10 -17.55
C ILE A 388 -6.96 8.83 -16.82
N TYR A 389 -6.99 10.16 -16.96
CA TYR A 389 -8.09 10.99 -16.48
C TYR A 389 -9.31 10.89 -17.41
N ARG A 390 -10.50 10.70 -16.84
CA ARG A 390 -11.78 10.58 -17.56
C ARG A 390 -12.71 11.72 -17.18
N THR A 391 -12.87 12.69 -18.08
CA THR A 391 -13.60 13.94 -17.80
C THR A 391 -15.10 13.71 -17.54
N GLU A 392 -15.65 12.61 -18.06
CA GLU A 392 -17.06 12.26 -17.95
C GLU A 392 -17.42 11.88 -16.51
N GLU A 393 -16.57 11.08 -15.88
CA GLU A 393 -16.89 10.39 -14.61
C GLU A 393 -15.96 10.73 -13.45
N ASN A 394 -14.69 11.11 -13.66
CA ASN A 394 -13.77 11.38 -12.56
C ASN A 394 -14.21 12.59 -11.75
N ARG A 395 -14.35 12.43 -10.44
CA ARG A 395 -14.70 13.51 -9.53
C ARG A 395 -13.86 13.45 -8.28
N ALA A 396 -13.31 14.61 -7.92
CA ALA A 396 -12.82 14.89 -6.58
C ALA A 396 -14.01 15.01 -5.62
N VAL A 397 -13.82 14.58 -4.38
CA VAL A 397 -14.79 14.65 -3.29
C VAL A 397 -14.21 15.52 -2.18
N GLY A 398 -14.97 16.54 -1.78
CA GLY A 398 -14.62 17.43 -0.69
C GLY A 398 -15.74 17.57 0.33
N VAL A 399 -15.36 17.83 1.59
CA VAL A 399 -16.30 18.27 2.62
C VAL A 399 -16.54 19.76 2.42
N HIS A 400 -17.80 20.17 2.35
CA HIS A 400 -18.21 21.54 2.09
C HIS A 400 -18.05 22.40 3.35
N SER A 401 -17.58 23.64 3.20
CA SER A 401 -17.30 24.52 4.35
C SER A 401 -18.52 24.82 5.20
N SER A 402 -19.71 24.95 4.61
CA SER A 402 -20.96 25.09 5.38
C SER A 402 -21.22 23.89 6.30
N GLY A 403 -20.99 22.66 5.83
CA GLY A 403 -21.17 21.45 6.64
C GLY A 403 -20.17 21.39 7.78
N MET A 404 -18.92 21.82 7.54
CA MET A 404 -17.92 21.93 8.60
C MET A 404 -18.35 22.92 9.69
N MET A 405 -18.81 24.11 9.30
CA MET A 405 -19.26 25.13 10.26
C MET A 405 -20.48 24.67 11.05
N GLU A 406 -21.47 24.09 10.36
CA GLU A 406 -22.69 23.57 10.98
C GLU A 406 -22.38 22.51 12.04
N VAL A 407 -21.45 21.60 11.74
CA VAL A 407 -21.03 20.54 12.68
C VAL A 407 -20.24 21.12 13.85
N LEU A 408 -19.30 22.04 13.60
CA LEU A 408 -18.53 22.68 14.68
C LEU A 408 -19.46 23.39 15.68
N GLU A 409 -20.45 24.13 15.19
CA GLU A 409 -21.35 24.94 16.02
C GLU A 409 -22.42 24.09 16.71
N LYS A 410 -23.09 23.18 15.98
CA LYS A 410 -24.33 22.53 16.45
C LYS A 410 -24.14 21.13 17.00
N ILE A 411 -23.09 20.43 16.58
CA ILE A 411 -22.77 19.09 17.09
C ILE A 411 -21.71 19.19 18.17
N TYR A 412 -20.59 19.86 17.89
CA TYR A 412 -19.46 19.92 18.82
C TYR A 412 -19.48 21.11 19.79
N ASN A 413 -20.35 22.11 19.57
CA ASN A 413 -20.41 23.35 20.37
C ASN A 413 -19.07 24.11 20.45
N LEU A 414 -18.28 24.06 19.37
CA LEU A 414 -16.98 24.70 19.24
C LEU A 414 -17.10 26.14 18.69
N ASN A 415 -17.96 26.94 19.32
CA ASN A 415 -18.31 28.30 18.86
C ASN A 415 -17.07 29.20 18.69
N ARG A 416 -16.12 29.16 19.63
CA ARG A 416 -14.86 29.91 19.54
C ARG A 416 -14.11 29.60 18.24
N ILE A 417 -13.95 28.31 17.91
CA ILE A 417 -13.23 27.89 16.70
C ILE A 417 -14.00 28.31 15.45
N SER A 418 -15.33 28.19 15.44
CA SER A 418 -16.13 28.62 14.29
C SER A 418 -16.03 30.13 14.06
N GLU A 419 -16.07 30.95 15.12
CA GLU A 419 -15.89 32.40 15.05
C GLU A 419 -14.49 32.79 14.58
N GLU A 420 -13.45 32.10 15.04
CA GLU A 420 -12.06 32.29 14.59
C GLU A 420 -11.94 32.01 13.08
N LEU A 421 -12.52 30.90 12.60
CA LEU A 421 -12.48 30.52 11.19
C LEU A 421 -13.30 31.46 10.29
N LYS A 422 -14.43 31.98 10.78
CA LYS A 422 -15.29 32.91 10.03
C LYS A 422 -14.72 34.33 9.98
N SER A 423 -14.10 34.80 11.07
CA SER A 423 -13.54 36.15 11.16
C SER A 423 -12.11 36.25 10.63
N GLY A 424 -11.36 35.14 10.64
CA GLY A 424 -9.92 35.16 10.39
C GLY A 424 -9.10 35.75 11.54
N GLU A 425 -9.72 35.96 12.71
CA GLU A 425 -9.10 36.57 13.90
C GLU A 425 -9.23 35.64 15.10
N MET A 426 -8.20 35.60 15.97
CA MET A 426 -8.30 34.87 17.23
C MET A 426 -9.33 35.53 18.15
N VAL A 427 -10.32 34.74 18.59
CA VAL A 427 -11.32 35.19 19.56
C VAL A 427 -10.71 35.08 20.95
N ARG A 428 -10.58 36.23 21.63
CA ARG A 428 -9.93 36.34 22.94
C ARG A 428 -10.84 35.98 24.10
#